data_AF-A0A3A0U9Y8-F1
#
_entry.id   AF-A0A3A0U9Y8-F1
#
_cell.length_a   1.000
_cell.length_b   1.000
_cell.length_c   1.000
_cell.angle_alpha   90.00
_cell.angle_beta   90.00
_cell.angle_gamma   90.00
#
_symmetry.space_group_name_H-M   'P 1'
#
loop_
_entity.id
_entity.type
_entity.pdbx_description
1 polymer ?
#
loop_
_entity_poly.entity_id
_entity_poly.type
_entity_poly.pdbx_seq_one_letter_code
_entity_poly.pdbx_strand_id
1 'polypeptide(L)'
;MLGFIMIIIFMVLIMTRKMSALTALIVIPTIFALIGGFYAGLGKFMLDGIETVAPTGIMLTFAILYFGVMIDAGLFEPVINQIIKVVKGDPVKITFGTVILASMVALDGDGTTTFIITVTAMMPLYKKIGMSLYTLSTLALLSIGVMNM
;
A
#
# COMPACT_ATOMS: atom_id res chain seq x y z
N MET A 1 13.18 27.07 -9.88
CA MET A 1 13.61 26.44 -11.15
C MET A 1 14.21 25.05 -10.94
N LEU A 2 15.18 24.86 -10.03
CA LEU A 2 15.81 23.54 -9.78
C LEU A 2 14.82 22.42 -9.43
N GLY A 3 13.78 22.71 -8.62
CA GLY A 3 12.75 21.72 -8.27
C GLY A 3 11.93 21.23 -9.47
N PHE A 4 11.57 22.12 -10.42
CA PHE A 4 10.87 21.70 -11.64
C PHE A 4 11.73 20.83 -12.55
N ILE A 5 13.02 21.16 -12.67
CA ILE A 5 13.99 20.36 -13.43
C ILE A 5 14.19 18.99 -12.76
N MET A 6 14.25 18.95 -11.43
CA MET A 6 14.33 17.70 -10.66
C MET A 6 13.14 16.78 -10.96
N ILE A 7 11.91 17.30 -10.93
CA ILE A 7 10.68 16.53 -11.22
C ILE A 7 10.70 16.00 -12.66
N ILE A 8 11.10 16.83 -13.63
CA ILE A 8 11.18 16.43 -15.04
C ILE A 8 12.20 15.31 -15.23
N ILE A 9 13.41 15.45 -14.67
CA ILE A 9 14.46 14.42 -14.78
C ILE A 9 14.03 13.13 -14.07
N PHE A 10 13.37 13.25 -12.91
CA PHE A 10 12.79 12.13 -12.18
C PHE A 10 11.76 11.36 -13.00
N MET A 11 10.78 12.07 -13.60
CA MET A 11 9.78 11.45 -14.47
C MET A 11 10.42 10.78 -15.69
N VAL A 12 11.34 11.46 -16.38
CA VAL A 12 11.98 10.91 -17.58
C VAL A 12 12.77 9.65 -17.25
N LEU A 13 13.53 9.61 -16.15
CA LEU A 13 14.32 8.45 -15.77
C LEU A 13 13.46 7.22 -15.42
N ILE A 14 12.34 7.44 -14.73
CA ILE A 14 11.41 6.36 -14.38
C ILE A 14 10.64 5.88 -15.63
N MET A 15 10.13 6.81 -16.45
CA MET A 15 9.39 6.46 -17.67
C MET A 15 10.25 5.75 -18.70
N THR A 16 11.54 6.10 -18.79
CA THR A 16 12.51 5.42 -19.66
C THR A 16 12.93 4.04 -19.11
N ARG A 17 12.43 3.63 -17.93
CA ARG A 17 12.76 2.36 -17.24
C ARG A 17 14.26 2.09 -17.08
N LYS A 18 15.11 3.12 -17.16
CA LYS A 18 16.57 2.98 -17.06
C LYS A 18 17.05 2.83 -15.62
N MET A 19 16.22 3.20 -14.65
CA MET A 19 16.49 3.05 -13.22
C MET A 19 15.26 2.47 -12.53
N SER A 20 15.47 1.72 -11.45
CA SER A 20 14.40 1.36 -10.52
C SER A 20 13.86 2.62 -9.84
N ALA A 21 12.55 2.63 -9.54
CA ALA A 21 11.89 3.76 -8.87
C ALA A 21 12.57 4.14 -7.55
N LEU A 22 12.97 3.14 -6.74
CA LEU A 22 13.71 3.35 -5.48
C LEU A 22 15.05 4.05 -5.73
N THR A 23 15.80 3.61 -6.74
CA THR A 23 17.10 4.20 -7.07
C THR A 23 16.92 5.64 -7.56
N ALA A 24 15.90 5.91 -8.37
CA ALA A 24 15.58 7.26 -8.82
C ALA A 24 15.17 8.18 -7.64
N LEU A 25 14.40 7.67 -6.69
CA LEU A 25 13.97 8.38 -5.47
C LEU A 25 15.13 8.76 -4.55
N ILE A 26 16.23 8.00 -4.54
CA ILE A 26 17.40 8.31 -3.71
C ILE A 26 18.38 9.22 -4.48
N VAL A 27 18.75 8.83 -5.70
CA VAL A 27 19.85 9.45 -6.45
C VAL A 27 19.49 10.86 -6.91
N ILE A 28 18.27 11.08 -7.40
CA ILE A 28 17.89 12.35 -8.03
C ILE A 28 17.78 13.47 -6.98
N PRO A 29 17.05 13.31 -5.86
CA PRO A 29 17.04 14.33 -4.82
C PRO A 29 18.43 14.60 -4.23
N THR A 30 19.27 13.57 -4.08
CA THR A 30 20.63 13.71 -3.57
C THR A 30 21.50 14.57 -4.49
N ILE A 31 21.52 14.28 -5.81
CA ILE A 31 22.30 15.07 -6.78
C ILE A 31 21.82 16.53 -6.82
N PHE A 32 20.52 16.75 -6.85
CA PHE A 32 19.97 18.10 -6.88
C PHE A 32 20.17 18.87 -5.58
N ALA A 33 20.14 18.21 -4.43
CA ALA A 33 20.47 18.81 -3.14
C ALA A 33 21.95 19.23 -3.06
N LEU A 34 22.86 18.43 -3.62
CA LEU A 34 24.29 18.78 -3.75
C LEU A 34 24.49 19.96 -4.70
N ILE A 35 23.81 19.99 -5.84
CA ILE A 35 23.89 21.13 -6.78
C ILE A 35 23.27 22.39 -6.17
N GLY A 36 22.21 22.24 -5.36
CA GLY A 36 21.50 23.34 -4.69
C GLY A 36 22.22 23.92 -3.47
N GLY A 37 23.40 23.41 -3.10
CA GLY A 37 24.18 23.94 -1.97
C GLY A 37 23.85 23.33 -0.60
N PHE A 38 23.00 22.31 -0.53
CA PHE A 38 22.49 21.73 0.73
C PHE A 38 23.43 20.66 1.35
N TYR A 39 24.74 20.87 1.27
CA TYR A 39 25.76 19.88 1.68
C TYR A 39 25.67 19.48 3.16
N ALA A 40 25.47 20.46 4.06
CA ALA A 40 25.48 20.23 5.51
C ALA A 40 24.13 19.72 6.06
N GLY A 41 23.03 19.94 5.34
CA GLY A 41 21.68 19.56 5.77
C GLY A 41 21.20 18.21 5.25
N LEU A 42 21.86 17.66 4.22
CA LEU A 42 21.44 16.47 3.50
C LEU A 42 21.24 15.25 4.41
N GLY A 43 22.19 15.01 5.33
CA GLY A 43 22.07 13.92 6.30
C GLY A 43 20.88 14.08 7.25
N LYS A 44 20.61 15.31 7.71
CA LYS A 44 19.44 15.60 8.55
C LYS A 44 18.14 15.41 7.78
N PHE A 45 18.05 15.91 6.55
CA PHE A 45 16.87 15.69 5.70
C PHE A 45 16.59 14.21 5.43
N MET A 46 17.64 13.41 5.27
CA MET A 46 17.50 11.95 5.12
C MET A 46 17.02 11.28 6.40
N LEU A 47 17.57 11.66 7.56
CA LEU A 47 17.15 11.12 8.86
C LEU A 47 15.71 11.51 9.20
N ASP A 48 15.35 12.78 9.05
CA ASP A 48 13.98 13.27 9.24
C ASP A 48 13.01 12.50 8.31
N GLY A 49 13.43 12.22 7.07
CA GLY A 49 12.69 11.38 6.13
C GLY A 49 12.48 9.95 6.64
N ILE A 50 13.52 9.33 7.22
CA ILE A 50 13.42 7.98 7.81
C ILE A 50 12.50 8.00 9.04
N GLU A 51 12.62 8.99 9.92
CA GLU A 51 11.80 9.10 11.13
C GLU A 51 10.31 9.21 10.80
N THR A 52 9.95 9.89 9.71
CA THR A 52 8.55 10.01 9.29
C THR A 52 7.96 8.71 8.74
N VAL A 53 8.77 7.86 8.08
CA VAL A 53 8.29 6.60 7.49
C VAL A 53 8.44 5.39 8.41
N ALA A 54 9.31 5.48 9.43
CA ALA A 54 9.60 4.37 10.34
C ALA A 54 8.37 3.84 11.09
N PRO A 55 7.48 4.67 11.68
CA PRO A 55 6.28 4.18 12.35
C PRO A 55 5.37 3.37 11.43
N THR A 56 5.14 3.88 10.21
CA THR A 56 4.34 3.19 9.19
C THR A 56 4.97 1.85 8.80
N GLY A 57 6.30 1.82 8.59
CA GLY A 57 7.01 0.58 8.26
C GLY A 57 6.90 -0.51 9.33
N ILE A 58 6.99 -0.11 10.62
CA ILE A 58 6.82 -1.03 11.75
C ILE A 58 5.38 -1.54 11.81
N MET A 59 4.40 -0.65 11.68
CA MET A 59 2.98 -1.00 11.68
C MET A 59 2.64 -2.01 10.58
N LEU A 60 3.13 -1.77 9.35
CA LEU A 60 2.92 -2.67 8.22
C LEU A 60 3.56 -4.04 8.44
N THR A 61 4.80 -4.05 8.95
CA THR A 61 5.51 -5.30 9.25
C THR A 61 4.77 -6.11 10.31
N PHE A 62 4.32 -5.44 11.38
CA PHE A 62 3.51 -6.07 12.42
C PHE A 62 2.20 -6.61 11.86
N ALA A 63 1.48 -5.84 11.05
CA ALA A 63 0.21 -6.27 10.44
C ALA A 63 0.40 -7.51 9.56
N ILE A 64 1.41 -7.53 8.70
CA ILE A 64 1.71 -8.67 7.83
C ILE A 64 2.02 -9.92 8.66
N LEU A 65 2.84 -9.79 9.70
CA LEU A 65 3.18 -10.90 10.59
C LEU A 65 1.98 -11.39 11.40
N TYR A 66 1.20 -10.46 11.97
CA TYR A 66 0.00 -10.76 12.76
C TYR A 66 -1.04 -11.51 11.92
N PHE A 67 -1.41 -10.98 10.75
CA PHE A 67 -2.36 -11.64 9.86
C PHE A 67 -1.81 -12.93 9.28
N GLY A 68 -0.50 -13.00 8.97
CA GLY A 68 0.17 -14.24 8.56
C GLY A 68 0.00 -15.35 9.61
N VAL A 69 0.37 -15.08 10.86
CA VAL A 69 0.23 -16.04 11.97
C VAL A 69 -1.23 -16.44 12.20
N MET A 70 -2.17 -15.50 12.14
CA MET A 70 -3.60 -15.83 12.29
C MET A 70 -4.16 -16.70 11.16
N ILE A 71 -3.69 -16.50 9.92
CA ILE A 71 -4.05 -17.35 8.78
C ILE A 71 -3.49 -18.75 9.00
N ASP A 72 -2.22 -18.86 9.39
CA ASP A 72 -1.56 -20.15 9.65
C ASP A 72 -2.20 -20.89 10.84
N ALA A 73 -2.68 -20.15 11.85
CA ALA A 73 -3.37 -20.70 13.02
C ALA A 73 -4.85 -21.08 12.76
N GLY A 74 -5.40 -20.79 11.58
CA GLY A 74 -6.80 -21.12 11.25
C GLY A 74 -7.85 -20.27 11.97
N LEU A 75 -7.46 -19.21 12.69
CA LEU A 75 -8.39 -18.34 13.44
C LEU A 75 -9.45 -17.70 12.54
N PHE A 76 -9.11 -17.47 11.27
CA PHE A 76 -10.02 -16.91 10.28
C PHE A 76 -11.07 -17.90 9.76
N GLU A 77 -10.88 -19.20 9.91
CA GLU A 77 -11.82 -20.22 9.42
C GLU A 77 -13.25 -20.07 9.96
N PRO A 78 -13.49 -19.90 11.28
CA PRO A 78 -14.83 -19.70 11.82
C PRO A 78 -15.44 -18.36 11.36
N VAL A 79 -14.66 -17.29 11.33
CA VAL A 79 -15.12 -15.95 10.89
C VAL A 79 -15.56 -16.01 9.43
N ILE A 80 -14.74 -16.60 8.56
CA ILE A 80 -15.05 -16.76 7.14
C ILE A 80 -16.28 -17.65 6.96
N ASN A 81 -16.43 -18.73 7.72
CA ASN A 81 -17.61 -19.58 7.66
C ASN A 81 -18.89 -18.84 8.04
N GLN A 82 -18.83 -17.90 9.00
CA GLN A 82 -19.97 -17.05 9.32
C GLN A 82 -20.29 -16.08 8.18
N ILE A 83 -19.28 -15.42 7.60
CA ILE A 83 -19.46 -14.53 6.45
C ILE A 83 -20.10 -15.31 5.29
N ILE A 84 -19.58 -16.50 4.96
CA ILE A 84 -20.12 -17.36 3.90
C ILE A 84 -21.59 -17.72 4.14
N LYS A 85 -22.01 -17.96 5.39
CA LYS A 85 -23.44 -18.20 5.71
C LYS A 85 -24.32 -16.99 5.41
N VAL A 86 -23.81 -15.78 5.61
CA VAL A 86 -24.53 -14.53 5.35
C VAL A 86 -24.59 -14.21 3.85
N VAL A 87 -23.44 -14.30 3.15
CA VAL A 87 -23.38 -14.01 1.71
C VAL A 87 -23.83 -15.18 0.82
N LYS A 88 -23.99 -16.39 1.38
CA LYS A 88 -24.38 -17.63 0.68
C LYS A 88 -23.51 -17.97 -0.55
N GLY A 89 -22.25 -17.56 -0.52
CA GLY A 89 -21.30 -17.78 -1.62
C GLY A 89 -21.53 -16.89 -2.85
N ASP A 90 -22.35 -15.84 -2.76
CA ASP A 90 -22.53 -14.89 -3.85
C ASP A 90 -21.29 -13.97 -3.99
N PRO A 91 -20.51 -14.10 -5.08
CA PRO A 91 -19.28 -13.33 -5.29
C PRO A 91 -19.54 -11.82 -5.38
N VAL A 92 -20.74 -11.40 -5.81
CA VAL A 92 -21.09 -9.98 -5.94
C VAL A 92 -21.19 -9.34 -4.56
N LYS A 93 -21.81 -10.01 -3.58
CA LYS A 93 -21.92 -9.47 -2.21
C LYS A 93 -20.56 -9.31 -1.53
N ILE A 94 -19.64 -10.23 -1.78
CA ILE A 94 -18.27 -10.18 -1.26
C ILE A 94 -17.51 -9.02 -1.88
N THR A 95 -17.72 -8.77 -3.17
CA THR A 95 -17.15 -7.63 -3.91
C THR A 95 -17.60 -6.31 -3.27
N PHE A 96 -18.90 -6.15 -2.98
CA PHE A 96 -19.41 -4.97 -2.26
C PHE A 96 -18.84 -4.84 -0.85
N GLY A 97 -18.77 -5.94 -0.10
CA GLY A 97 -18.15 -5.94 1.24
C GLY A 97 -16.67 -5.52 1.20
N THR A 98 -15.94 -5.93 0.17
CA THR A 98 -14.53 -5.55 -0.06
C THR A 98 -14.40 -4.06 -0.31
N VAL A 99 -15.26 -3.49 -1.15
CA VAL A 99 -15.26 -2.04 -1.42
C VAL A 99 -15.59 -1.25 -0.16
N ILE A 100 -16.63 -1.65 0.59
CA ILE A 100 -17.01 -0.96 1.84
C ILE A 100 -15.86 -0.99 2.86
N LEU A 101 -15.23 -2.16 3.04
CA LEU A 101 -14.11 -2.30 3.97
C LEU A 101 -12.90 -1.47 3.49
N ALA A 102 -12.56 -1.54 2.21
CA ALA A 102 -11.49 -0.74 1.63
C ALA A 102 -11.73 0.76 1.80
N SER A 103 -12.96 1.24 1.57
CA SER A 103 -13.32 2.63 1.79
C SER A 103 -13.27 3.03 3.27
N MET A 104 -13.66 2.16 4.19
CA MET A 104 -13.58 2.47 5.62
C MET A 104 -12.12 2.65 6.09
N VAL A 105 -11.22 1.79 5.61
CA VAL A 105 -9.80 1.88 5.96
C VAL A 105 -9.10 3.01 5.20
N ALA A 106 -9.52 3.29 3.97
CA ALA A 106 -9.02 4.41 3.17
C ALA A 106 -9.21 5.78 3.84
N LEU A 107 -10.04 5.87 4.90
CA LEU A 107 -10.24 7.12 5.65
C LEU A 107 -8.96 7.56 6.37
N ASP A 108 -8.00 6.65 6.57
CA ASP A 108 -6.67 6.97 7.07
C ASP A 108 -5.82 7.76 6.04
N GLY A 109 -6.32 7.93 4.81
CA GLY A 109 -5.68 8.73 3.75
C GLY A 109 -4.42 8.10 3.14
N ASP A 110 -3.90 7.02 3.72
CA ASP A 110 -2.79 6.27 3.15
C ASP A 110 -3.27 5.05 2.36
N GLY A 111 -3.00 5.09 1.05
CA GLY A 111 -3.32 3.98 0.15
C GLY A 111 -2.53 2.70 0.45
N THR A 112 -1.34 2.82 1.03
CA THR A 112 -0.46 1.66 1.28
C THR A 112 -1.00 0.80 2.42
N THR A 113 -1.29 1.41 3.56
CA THR A 113 -1.92 0.76 4.72
C THR A 113 -3.31 0.23 4.38
N THR A 114 -4.12 1.01 3.67
CA THR A 114 -5.44 0.57 3.20
C THR A 114 -5.37 -0.70 2.38
N PHE A 115 -4.45 -0.73 1.40
CA PHE A 115 -4.27 -1.90 0.55
C PHE A 115 -3.85 -3.11 1.37
N ILE A 116 -2.86 -2.95 2.25
CA ILE A 116 -2.33 -4.05 3.06
C ILE A 116 -3.39 -4.59 4.03
N ILE A 117 -4.10 -3.73 4.76
CA ILE A 117 -5.14 -4.14 5.71
C ILE A 117 -6.30 -4.83 4.97
N THR A 118 -6.77 -4.25 3.86
CA THR A 118 -7.88 -4.82 3.07
C THR A 118 -7.49 -6.17 2.49
N VAL A 119 -6.29 -6.26 1.89
CA VAL A 119 -5.83 -7.50 1.25
C VAL A 119 -5.59 -8.58 2.29
N THR A 120 -4.92 -8.28 3.40
CA THR A 120 -4.66 -9.28 4.46
C THR A 120 -5.96 -9.78 5.10
N ALA A 121 -6.95 -8.90 5.31
CA ALA A 121 -8.26 -9.28 5.87
C ALA A 121 -9.13 -10.10 4.89
N MET A 122 -9.16 -9.72 3.60
CA MET A 122 -10.06 -10.35 2.62
C MET A 122 -9.43 -11.52 1.85
N MET A 123 -8.10 -11.62 1.81
CA MET A 123 -7.39 -12.71 1.15
C MET A 123 -7.86 -14.10 1.56
N PRO A 124 -8.01 -14.44 2.86
CA PRO A 124 -8.41 -15.80 3.23
C PRO A 124 -9.87 -16.10 2.85
N LEU A 125 -10.76 -15.10 2.84
CA LEU A 125 -12.14 -15.22 2.33
C LEU A 125 -12.14 -15.50 0.82
N TYR A 126 -11.39 -14.73 0.04
CA TYR A 126 -11.28 -14.91 -1.40
C TYR A 126 -10.70 -16.28 -1.77
N LYS A 127 -9.64 -16.71 -1.09
CA LYS A 127 -9.03 -18.04 -1.30
C LYS A 127 -10.00 -19.17 -0.98
N LYS A 128 -10.79 -19.08 0.10
CA LYS A 128 -11.71 -20.15 0.52
C LYS A 128 -12.89 -20.34 -0.44
N ILE A 129 -13.33 -19.27 -1.09
CA ILE A 129 -14.46 -19.28 -2.04
C ILE A 129 -13.97 -19.55 -3.48
N GLY A 130 -12.65 -19.55 -3.72
CA GLY A 130 -12.06 -19.73 -5.03
C GLY A 130 -12.13 -18.48 -5.92
N MET A 131 -12.30 -17.30 -5.33
CA MET A 131 -12.29 -16.02 -6.07
C MET A 131 -10.86 -15.59 -6.38
N SER A 132 -10.69 -14.90 -7.52
CA SER A 132 -9.36 -14.42 -7.94
C SER A 132 -8.85 -13.32 -7.01
N LEU A 133 -7.59 -13.43 -6.58
CA LEU A 133 -6.91 -12.37 -5.79
C LEU A 133 -6.68 -11.11 -6.62
N TYR A 134 -6.68 -11.21 -7.95
CA TYR A 134 -6.62 -10.05 -8.83
C TYR A 134 -7.85 -9.15 -8.66
N THR A 135 -9.04 -9.74 -8.53
CA THR A 135 -10.27 -8.99 -8.27
C THR A 135 -10.19 -8.22 -6.95
N LEU A 136 -9.66 -8.85 -5.89
CA LEU A 136 -9.43 -8.19 -4.60
C LEU A 136 -8.50 -6.98 -4.74
N SER A 137 -7.34 -7.16 -5.39
CA SER A 137 -6.38 -6.08 -5.58
C SER A 137 -6.96 -4.92 -6.40
N THR A 138 -7.69 -5.23 -7.48
CA THR A 138 -8.31 -4.19 -8.32
C THR A 138 -9.36 -3.39 -7.56
N LEU A 139 -10.23 -4.05 -6.78
CA LEU A 139 -11.24 -3.37 -5.99
C LEU A 139 -10.63 -2.50 -4.88
N ALA A 140 -9.60 -3.01 -4.20
CA ALA A 140 -8.91 -2.25 -3.17
C ALA A 140 -8.26 -0.98 -3.77
N LEU A 141 -7.55 -1.12 -4.90
CA LEU A 141 -6.90 0.01 -5.59
C LEU A 141 -7.90 1.02 -6.14
N LEU A 142 -9.02 0.56 -6.72
CA LEU A 142 -10.09 1.45 -7.18
C LEU A 142 -10.73 2.21 -6.01
N SER A 143 -10.96 1.54 -4.88
CA SER A 143 -11.54 2.18 -3.69
C SER A 143 -10.62 3.26 -3.12
N ILE A 144 -9.31 3.01 -3.09
CA ILE A 144 -8.30 4.01 -2.72
C ILE A 144 -8.33 5.19 -3.71
N GLY A 145 -8.37 4.91 -5.01
CA GLY A 145 -8.39 5.93 -6.05
C GLY A 145 -9.63 6.85 -5.98
N VAL A 146 -10.79 6.28 -5.64
CA VAL A 146 -12.04 7.05 -5.47
C VAL A 146 -12.01 7.92 -4.21
N MET A 147 -11.38 7.46 -3.13
CA MET A 147 -11.31 8.24 -1.89
C MET A 147 -10.19 9.27 -1.84
N ASN A 148 -9.17 9.11 -2.68
CA ASN A 148 -8.07 10.06 -2.80
C ASN A 148 -8.27 11.08 -3.94
N MET A 149 -9.44 11.05 -4.60
CA MET A 149 -9.93 12.11 -5.50
C MET A 149 -10.57 13.24 -4.69
#